data_AF-A0A269YDP8-F1
#
_entry.id   AF-A0A269YDP8-F1
#
_cell.length_a   1.000
_cell.length_b   1.000
_cell.length_c   1.000
_cell.angle_alpha   90.00
_cell.angle_beta   90.00
_cell.angle_gamma   90.00
#
_symmetry.space_group_name_H-M   'P 1'
#
loop_
_entity.id
_entity.type
_entity.pdbx_description
1 polymer ?
#
loop_
_entity_poly.entity_id
_entity_poly.type
_entity_poly.pdbx_seq_one_letter_code
_entity_poly.pdbx_strand_id
1 'polypeptide(L)'
;MKFNWKVALISFSPYVPLIIIYFLIHLYIVNDVIALFVAFGIFSVLYIFVHYRYAKPFFKKHPELDVQNLEFNPVANIVFALWVVIMVALVLLNLYPQSPEGYILVFAIFYSIISGFKSYRGTAK
;
A
#
# COMPACT_ATOMS: atom_id res chain seq x y z
N MET A 1 0.22 -20.40 9.30
CA MET A 1 1.13 -19.43 8.65
C MET A 1 1.26 -18.21 9.56
N LYS A 2 2.45 -17.60 9.64
CA LYS A 2 2.73 -16.48 10.57
C LYS A 2 2.71 -15.16 9.79
N PHE A 3 2.08 -14.14 10.35
CA PHE A 3 2.05 -12.80 9.75
C PHE A 3 3.45 -12.17 9.74
N ASN A 4 3.88 -11.64 8.59
CA ASN A 4 5.17 -10.99 8.41
C ASN A 4 5.04 -9.46 8.56
N TRP A 5 5.30 -8.97 9.78
CA TRP A 5 5.27 -7.54 10.11
C TRP A 5 6.22 -6.69 9.27
N LYS A 6 7.39 -7.21 8.87
CA LYS A 6 8.34 -6.46 8.05
C LYS A 6 7.77 -6.16 6.67
N VAL A 7 7.21 -7.18 6.03
CA VAL A 7 6.54 -7.04 4.73
C VAL A 7 5.35 -6.10 4.84
N ALA A 8 4.52 -6.25 5.88
CA ALA A 8 3.38 -5.36 6.10
C ALA A 8 3.82 -3.88 6.19
N LEU A 9 4.85 -3.58 6.99
CA LEU A 9 5.38 -2.23 7.14
C LEU A 9 6.00 -1.69 5.85
N ILE A 10 6.77 -2.51 5.13
CA ILE A 10 7.35 -2.13 3.83
C ILE A 10 6.25 -1.79 2.83
N SER A 11 5.20 -2.61 2.76
CA SER A 11 4.03 -2.37 1.91
C SER A 11 3.26 -1.11 2.31
N PHE A 12 3.18 -0.76 3.60
CA PHE A 12 2.51 0.46 4.06
C PHE A 12 3.32 1.74 3.82
N SER A 13 4.64 1.63 3.91
CA SER A 13 5.57 2.77 3.89
C SER A 13 5.39 3.78 2.74
N PRO A 14 5.04 3.41 1.50
CA PRO A 14 4.93 4.37 0.41
C PRO A 14 3.67 5.25 0.51
N TYR A 15 2.65 4.81 1.23
CA TYR A 15 1.39 5.56 1.36
C TYR A 15 1.49 6.74 2.31
N VAL A 16 2.37 6.67 3.32
CA VAL A 16 2.61 7.79 4.27
C VAL A 16 3.10 9.05 3.55
N PRO A 17 4.21 9.03 2.78
CA PRO A 17 4.64 10.21 2.04
C PRO A 17 3.63 10.63 0.97
N LEU A 18 2.88 9.71 0.35
CA LEU A 18 1.82 10.07 -0.59
C LEU A 18 0.71 10.90 0.10
N ILE A 19 0.25 10.49 1.28
CA ILE A 19 -0.75 11.22 2.07
C ILE A 19 -0.20 12.60 2.47
N ILE A 20 1.06 12.68 2.90
CA ILE A 20 1.71 13.96 3.25
C ILE A 20 1.77 14.90 2.04
N ILE A 21 2.23 14.39 0.88
CA ILE A 21 2.29 15.17 -0.36
C ILE A 21 0.89 15.64 -0.77
N TYR A 22 -0.12 14.78 -0.67
CA TYR A 22 -1.51 15.13 -0.96
C TYR A 22 -1.97 16.31 -0.09
N PHE A 23 -1.80 16.22 1.23
CA PHE A 23 -2.19 17.32 2.13
C PHE A 23 -1.46 18.62 1.80
N LEU A 24 -0.16 18.57 1.50
CA LEU A 24 0.61 19.76 1.13
C LEU A 24 0.11 20.42 -0.16
N ILE A 25 -0.25 19.62 -1.17
CA ILE A 25 -0.81 20.14 -2.43
C ILE A 25 -2.21 20.72 -2.20
N HIS A 26 -2.99 20.08 -1.35
CA HIS A 26 -4.36 20.48 -1.08
C HIS A 26 -4.45 21.84 -0.36
N LEU A 27 -3.34 22.32 0.25
CA LEU A 27 -3.22 23.71 0.71
C LEU A 27 -3.34 24.74 -0.43
N TYR A 28 -3.06 24.36 -1.66
CA TYR A 28 -3.03 25.24 -2.84
C TYR A 28 -4.06 24.87 -3.90
N ILE A 29 -4.51 23.61 -3.95
CA ILE A 29 -5.47 23.10 -4.93
C ILE A 29 -6.70 22.57 -4.20
N VAL A 30 -7.82 23.30 -4.28
CA VAL A 30 -9.09 22.95 -3.63
C VAL A 30 -9.77 21.76 -4.29
N ASN A 31 -9.52 21.51 -5.58
CA ASN A 31 -10.12 20.39 -6.28
C ASN A 31 -9.42 19.07 -5.91
N ASP A 32 -10.12 18.19 -5.20
CA ASP A 32 -9.64 16.89 -4.72
C ASP A 32 -8.99 16.03 -5.80
N VAL A 33 -9.66 15.94 -6.97
CA VAL A 33 -9.21 15.08 -8.07
C VAL A 33 -7.89 15.61 -8.64
N ILE A 34 -7.80 16.91 -8.89
CA ILE A 34 -6.59 17.55 -9.41
C ILE A 34 -5.46 17.45 -8.38
N ALA A 35 -5.74 17.73 -7.11
CA ALA A 35 -4.75 17.62 -6.02
C ALA A 35 -4.19 16.20 -5.92
N LEU A 36 -5.06 15.19 -6.05
CA LEU A 36 -4.67 13.78 -6.03
C LEU A 36 -3.77 13.41 -7.22
N PHE A 37 -4.13 13.83 -8.44
CA PHE A 37 -3.29 13.59 -9.63
C PHE A 37 -1.89 14.22 -9.49
N VAL A 38 -1.82 15.46 -9.00
CA VAL A 38 -0.55 16.15 -8.77
C VAL A 38 0.25 15.41 -7.68
N ALA A 39 -0.40 14.95 -6.61
CA ALA A 39 0.24 14.20 -5.53
C ALA A 39 0.86 12.89 -6.04
N PHE A 40 0.10 12.13 -6.83
CA PHE A 40 0.60 10.92 -7.47
C PHE A 40 1.76 11.20 -8.43
N GLY A 41 1.69 12.30 -9.19
CA GLY A 41 2.77 12.71 -10.09
C GLY A 41 4.09 12.96 -9.35
N ILE A 42 4.05 13.82 -8.33
CA ILE A 42 5.23 14.15 -7.49
C ILE A 42 5.73 12.90 -6.78
N PHE A 43 4.83 12.13 -6.15
CA PHE A 43 5.19 10.91 -5.45
C PHE A 43 5.86 9.90 -6.38
N SER A 44 5.36 9.71 -7.61
CA SER A 44 5.93 8.76 -8.56
C SER A 44 7.37 9.09 -8.92
N VAL A 45 7.67 10.37 -9.18
CA VAL A 45 9.05 10.83 -9.49
C VAL A 45 9.98 10.57 -8.31
N LEU A 46 9.56 10.94 -7.09
CA LEU A 46 10.35 10.71 -5.88
C LEU A 46 10.54 9.22 -5.59
N TYR A 47 9.49 8.43 -5.75
CA TYR A 47 9.50 6.99 -5.51
C TYR A 47 10.45 6.28 -6.48
N ILE A 48 10.47 6.67 -7.76
CA ILE A 48 11.43 6.13 -8.74
C ILE A 48 12.86 6.34 -8.25
N PHE A 49 13.22 7.57 -7.85
CA PHE A 49 14.56 7.87 -7.37
C PHE A 49 14.94 7.02 -6.15
N VAL A 50 14.05 6.96 -5.14
CA VAL A 50 14.26 6.18 -3.92
C VAL A 50 14.35 4.68 -4.23
N HIS A 51 13.50 4.19 -5.14
CA HIS A 51 13.46 2.79 -5.53
C HIS A 51 14.78 2.35 -6.16
N TYR A 52 15.29 3.09 -7.15
CA TYR A 52 16.52 2.70 -7.83
C TYR A 52 17.77 2.90 -6.96
N ARG A 53 17.78 3.94 -6.13
CA ARG A 53 18.96 4.26 -5.30
C ARG A 53 19.07 3.37 -4.05
N TYR A 54 17.94 3.06 -3.40
CA TYR A 54 17.93 2.42 -2.08
C TYR A 54 17.16 1.10 -2.05
N ALA A 55 15.93 1.08 -2.56
CA ALA A 55 15.06 -0.10 -2.41
C ALA A 55 15.57 -1.29 -3.24
N LYS A 56 15.95 -1.07 -4.50
CA LYS A 56 16.42 -2.11 -5.41
C LYS A 56 17.69 -2.81 -4.91
N PRO A 57 18.75 -2.12 -4.45
CA PRO A 57 19.89 -2.77 -3.79
C PRO A 57 19.51 -3.56 -2.52
N PHE A 58 18.58 -3.04 -1.72
CA PHE A 58 18.10 -3.71 -0.50
C PHE A 58 17.35 -5.01 -0.82
N PHE A 59 16.37 -4.97 -1.72
CA PHE A 59 15.57 -6.14 -2.10
C PHE A 59 16.38 -7.20 -2.87
N LYS A 60 17.46 -6.81 -3.55
CA LYS A 60 18.43 -7.78 -4.08
C LYS A 60 19.12 -8.61 -2.98
N LYS A 61 19.33 -8.04 -1.80
CA LYS A 61 19.93 -8.73 -0.64
C LYS A 61 18.89 -9.45 0.22
N HIS A 62 17.64 -8.95 0.23
CA HIS A 62 16.52 -9.46 1.00
C HIS A 62 15.30 -9.75 0.10
N PRO A 63 15.41 -10.71 -0.85
CA PRO A 63 14.34 -10.99 -1.80
C PRO A 63 13.05 -11.48 -1.14
N GLU A 64 13.14 -12.05 0.07
CA GLU A 64 12.01 -12.47 0.92
C GLU A 64 11.17 -11.31 1.46
N LEU A 65 11.71 -10.09 1.41
CA LEU A 65 11.02 -8.86 1.83
C LEU A 65 10.47 -8.07 0.64
N ASP A 66 10.80 -8.47 -0.59
CA ASP A 66 10.30 -7.83 -1.79
C ASP A 66 8.89 -8.32 -2.10
N VAL A 67 7.93 -7.40 -2.06
CA VAL A 67 6.50 -7.68 -2.30
C VAL A 67 6.26 -8.30 -3.68
N GLN A 68 7.13 -8.04 -4.66
CA GLN A 68 7.04 -8.62 -6.01
C GLN A 68 7.33 -10.12 -6.03
N ASN A 69 8.08 -10.63 -5.06
CA ASN A 69 8.41 -12.06 -4.94
C ASN A 69 7.44 -12.81 -4.01
N LEU A 70 6.38 -12.15 -3.55
CA LEU A 70 5.40 -12.74 -2.65
C LEU A 70 4.15 -13.21 -3.40
N GLU A 71 3.71 -14.42 -3.08
CA GLU A 71 2.52 -15.06 -3.64
C GLU A 71 1.37 -15.10 -2.63
N PHE A 72 0.16 -15.07 -3.19
CA PHE A 72 -1.05 -15.32 -2.44
C PHE A 72 -1.07 -16.77 -1.99
N ASN A 73 -1.16 -16.96 -0.67
CA ASN A 73 -1.44 -18.24 -0.05
C ASN A 73 -2.90 -18.30 0.41
N PRO A 74 -3.39 -19.44 0.93
CA PRO A 74 -4.78 -19.58 1.36
C PRO A 74 -5.21 -18.52 2.39
N VAL A 75 -4.35 -18.13 3.33
CA VAL A 75 -4.68 -17.13 4.35
C VAL A 75 -4.79 -15.73 3.73
N ALA A 76 -3.86 -15.35 2.86
CA ALA A 76 -3.91 -14.08 2.15
C ALA A 76 -5.17 -13.96 1.26
N ASN A 77 -5.59 -15.07 0.63
CA ASN A 77 -6.84 -15.14 -0.14
C ASN A 77 -8.08 -14.94 0.74
N ILE A 78 -8.13 -15.60 1.91
CA ILE A 78 -9.23 -15.44 2.87
C ILE A 78 -9.30 -13.99 3.36
N VAL A 79 -8.17 -13.40 3.73
CA VAL A 79 -8.09 -12.01 4.19
C VAL A 79 -8.55 -11.05 3.10
N PHE A 80 -8.13 -11.28 1.85
CA PHE A 80 -8.61 -10.50 0.70
C PHE A 80 -10.13 -10.59 0.54
N ALA A 81 -10.69 -11.80 0.58
CA ALA A 81 -12.13 -12.01 0.42
C ALA A 81 -12.94 -11.35 1.56
N LEU A 82 -12.53 -11.53 2.81
CA LEU A 82 -13.16 -10.89 3.97
C LEU A 82 -13.13 -9.37 3.85
N TRP A 83 -12.00 -8.82 3.37
CA TRP A 83 -11.89 -7.39 3.19
C TRP A 83 -12.83 -6.86 2.11
N VAL A 84 -12.94 -7.54 0.96
CA VAL A 84 -13.89 -7.14 -0.09
C VAL A 84 -15.32 -7.08 0.46
N VAL A 85 -15.72 -8.07 1.27
CA VAL A 85 -17.04 -8.08 1.93
C VAL A 85 -17.20 -6.88 2.87
N ILE A 86 -16.20 -6.59 3.71
CA ILE A 86 -16.21 -5.45 4.63
C ILE A 86 -16.31 -4.12 3.85
N MET A 87 -15.52 -3.95 2.79
CA MET A 87 -15.52 -2.77 1.95
C MET A 87 -16.89 -2.52 1.32
N VAL A 88 -17.51 -3.56 0.74
CA VAL A 88 -18.86 -3.46 0.17
C VAL A 88 -19.88 -3.07 1.23
N ALA A 89 -19.82 -3.69 2.41
CA ALA A 89 -20.72 -3.35 3.52
C ALA A 89 -20.55 -1.90 3.99
N LEU A 90 -19.30 -1.43 4.15
CA LEU A 90 -19.02 -0.04 4.55
C LEU A 90 -19.52 0.97 3.52
N VAL A 91 -19.41 0.66 2.23
CA VAL A 91 -19.94 1.50 1.14
C VAL A 91 -21.47 1.52 1.18
N LEU A 92 -22.13 0.36 1.29
CA LEU A 92 -23.60 0.26 1.34
C LEU A 92 -24.20 0.98 2.56
N LEU A 93 -23.49 0.96 3.69
CA LEU A 93 -23.92 1.61 4.93
C LEU A 93 -23.52 3.09 5.02
N ASN A 94 -22.85 3.63 3.99
CA ASN A 94 -22.31 4.99 3.99
C ASN A 94 -21.36 5.29 5.18
N LEU A 95 -20.67 4.26 5.68
CA LEU A 95 -19.68 4.33 6.75
C LEU A 95 -18.24 4.40 6.23
N TYR A 96 -18.08 4.26 4.91
CA TYR A 96 -16.78 4.34 4.27
C TYR A 96 -16.25 5.78 4.28
N PRO A 97 -14.93 6.02 4.52
CA PRO A 97 -14.36 7.36 4.48
C PRO A 97 -14.66 8.05 3.15
N GLN A 98 -15.24 9.25 3.22
CA GLN A 98 -15.64 10.02 2.05
C GLN A 98 -14.56 10.98 1.55
N SER A 99 -13.41 11.05 2.23
CA SER A 99 -12.29 11.91 1.85
C SER A 99 -11.16 11.13 1.16
N PRO A 100 -10.47 11.72 0.15
CA PRO A 100 -9.41 11.05 -0.60
C PRO A 100 -8.30 10.44 0.26
N GLU A 101 -7.85 11.14 1.30
CA GLU A 101 -6.85 10.64 2.25
C GLU A 101 -7.37 9.42 3.03
N GLY A 102 -8.67 9.39 3.35
CA GLY A 102 -9.33 8.26 3.97
C GLY A 102 -9.31 7.03 3.05
N TYR A 103 -9.61 7.22 1.76
CA TYR A 103 -9.49 6.16 0.75
C TYR A 103 -8.06 5.61 0.67
N ILE A 104 -7.06 6.50 0.58
CA ILE A 104 -5.64 6.10 0.50
C ILE A 104 -5.24 5.32 1.75
N LEU A 105 -5.61 5.79 2.94
CA LEU A 105 -5.24 5.15 4.21
C LEU A 105 -5.87 3.76 4.35
N VAL A 106 -7.16 3.62 4.04
CA VAL A 106 -7.85 2.32 4.09
C VAL A 106 -7.21 1.35 3.10
N PHE A 107 -6.91 1.80 1.89
CA PHE A 107 -6.21 0.99 0.90
C PHE A 107 -4.79 0.60 1.35
N ALA A 108 -4.06 1.51 1.98
CA ALA A 108 -2.72 1.27 2.51
C ALA A 108 -2.73 0.20 3.61
N ILE A 109 -3.66 0.31 4.57
CA ILE A 109 -3.84 -0.66 5.66
C ILE A 109 -4.18 -2.03 5.07
N PHE A 110 -5.13 -2.06 4.14
CA PHE A 110 -5.52 -3.28 3.45
C PHE A 110 -4.36 -3.97 2.74
N TYR A 111 -3.68 -3.23 1.87
CA TYR A 111 -2.56 -3.73 1.09
C TYR A 111 -1.44 -4.24 1.99
N SER A 112 -1.17 -3.54 3.10
CA SER A 112 -0.22 -3.92 4.13
C SER A 112 -0.59 -5.25 4.81
N ILE A 113 -1.85 -5.39 5.26
CA ILE A 113 -2.32 -6.59 5.94
C ILE A 113 -2.26 -7.80 5.01
N ILE A 114 -2.76 -7.69 3.77
CA ILE A 114 -2.66 -8.82 2.83
C ILE A 114 -1.21 -9.18 2.58
N SER A 115 -0.37 -8.18 2.29
CA SER A 115 1.04 -8.43 1.98
C SER A 115 1.75 -9.14 3.13
N GLY A 116 1.44 -8.78 4.38
CA GLY A 116 1.97 -9.45 5.57
C GLY A 116 1.55 -10.92 5.69
N PHE A 117 0.44 -11.32 5.07
CA PHE A 117 0.03 -12.73 5.01
C PHE A 117 0.57 -13.48 3.80
N LYS A 118 1.11 -12.83 2.77
CA LYS A 118 1.65 -13.53 1.60
C LYS A 118 2.90 -14.34 1.92
N SER A 119 3.18 -15.35 1.11
CA SER A 119 4.36 -16.21 1.25
C SER A 119 5.40 -15.90 0.17
N TYR A 120 6.68 -16.03 0.49
CA TYR A 120 7.75 -15.92 -0.50
C TYR A 120 7.70 -17.07 -1.50
N ARG A 121 7.77 -16.75 -2.80
CA ARG A 121 7.71 -17.71 -3.92
C ARG A 121 9.00 -18.52 -4.08
N GLY A 122 10.13 -17.96 -3.69
CA GLY A 122 11.43 -18.61 -3.86
C GLY A 122 11.65 -19.74 -2.87
N THR A 123 12.40 -20.76 -3.28
CA THR A 123 12.97 -21.73 -2.34
C THR A 123 13.89 -20.99 -1.38
N ALA A 124 13.60 -21.03 -0.08
CA ALA A 124 14.58 -20.65 0.94
C ALA A 124 15.87 -21.42 0.63
N LYS A 125 16.97 -20.71 0.39
CA LYS A 125 18.29 -21.34 0.29
C LYS A 125 18.70 -21.91 1.64
#